data_AF-A0A2D6UWH7-F1
#
_entry.id   AF-A0A2D6UWH7-F1
#
_cell.length_a   1.000
_cell.length_b   1.000
_cell.length_c   1.000
_cell.angle_alpha   90.00
_cell.angle_beta   90.00
_cell.angle_gamma   90.00
#
_symmetry.space_group_name_H-M   'P 1'
#
loop_
_entity.id
_entity.type
_entity.pdbx_description
1 polymer ?
#
loop_
_entity_poly.entity_id
_entity_poly.type
_entity_poly.pdbx_seq_one_letter_code
_entity_poly.pdbx_strand_id
1 'polypeptide(L)'
;MGIKTETIVDLYIRSVAAFGEVLAQVPAGSWDLPTPCRDWNTQTLVVHVVSGEIQVANMIENEAFLEPDLSANILGPDPMSTWRGTALRAINLVQQTDIESQLPHPTMQLTLEELLGARITDNIVHAWDLSQAIATPYDIDSEIADWALDYWLELYDFLENSDHYGPPQSPPDQTPGTRLLSLLGRTVS
;
A
#
# COMPACT_ATOMS: atom_id res chain seq x y z
N MET A 1 -15.88 -12.10 26.83
CA MET A 1 -14.57 -11.81 26.22
C MET A 1 -14.87 -11.03 24.97
N GLY A 2 -14.84 -9.69 25.04
CA GLY A 2 -15.24 -8.85 23.92
C GLY A 2 -14.26 -9.03 22.78
N ILE A 3 -14.77 -9.26 21.56
CA ILE A 3 -13.96 -9.21 20.35
C ILE A 3 -13.41 -7.78 20.31
N LYS A 4 -12.09 -7.61 20.41
CA LYS A 4 -11.48 -6.30 20.15
C LYS A 4 -11.68 -6.05 18.66
N THR A 5 -12.44 -5.01 18.32
CA THR A 5 -12.44 -4.46 16.97
C THR A 5 -11.01 -4.01 16.65
N GLU A 6 -10.44 -4.46 15.53
CA GLU A 6 -9.12 -4.00 15.08
C GLU A 6 -9.16 -2.49 14.82
N THR A 7 -8.07 -1.80 15.16
CA THR A 7 -7.91 -0.38 14.86
C THR A 7 -7.32 -0.19 13.46
N ILE A 8 -7.46 0.99 12.86
CA ILE A 8 -6.79 1.32 11.59
C ILE A 8 -5.26 1.14 11.67
N VAL A 9 -4.67 1.37 12.85
CA VAL A 9 -3.24 1.13 13.09
C VAL A 9 -2.91 -0.36 13.04
N ASP A 10 -3.78 -1.24 13.57
CA ASP A 10 -3.59 -2.69 13.47
C ASP A 10 -3.67 -3.17 12.01
N LEU A 11 -4.64 -2.65 11.23
CA LEU A 11 -4.78 -2.94 9.80
C LEU A 11 -3.56 -2.47 9.00
N TYR A 12 -3.06 -1.26 9.28
CA TYR A 12 -1.84 -0.73 8.66
C TYR A 12 -0.61 -1.60 8.94
N ILE A 13 -0.43 -2.06 10.18
CA ILE A 13 0.68 -2.95 10.53
C ILE A 13 0.59 -4.27 9.76
N ARG A 14 -0.61 -4.85 9.66
CA ARG A 14 -0.86 -6.07 8.89
C ARG A 14 -0.61 -5.87 7.40
N SER A 15 -1.04 -4.74 6.82
CA SER A 15 -0.82 -4.46 5.40
C SER A 15 0.67 -4.30 5.07
N VAL A 16 1.42 -3.58 5.90
CA VAL A 16 2.88 -3.43 5.76
C VAL A 16 3.57 -4.80 5.89
N ALA A 17 3.14 -5.64 6.83
CA ALA A 17 3.68 -7.00 6.95
C ALA A 17 3.42 -7.82 5.67
N ALA A 18 2.19 -7.78 5.14
CA ALA A 18 1.79 -8.52 3.95
C ALA A 18 2.64 -8.16 2.70
N PHE A 19 2.94 -6.89 2.49
CA PHE A 19 3.87 -6.49 1.42
C PHE A 19 5.28 -7.07 1.63
N GLY A 20 5.79 -7.03 2.86
CA GLY A 20 7.09 -7.61 3.21
C GLY A 20 7.16 -9.12 2.99
N GLU A 21 6.08 -9.85 3.24
CA GLU A 21 5.99 -11.30 3.01
C GLU A 21 6.08 -11.67 1.53
N VAL A 22 5.47 -10.87 0.64
CA VAL A 22 5.61 -11.07 -0.81
C VAL A 22 6.99 -10.61 -1.29
N LEU A 23 7.49 -9.48 -0.80
CA LEU A 23 8.81 -8.97 -1.18
C LEU A 23 9.93 -9.95 -0.85
N ALA A 24 9.82 -10.68 0.27
CA ALA A 24 10.78 -11.71 0.67
C ALA A 24 10.88 -12.88 -0.32
N GLN A 25 9.89 -13.03 -1.20
CA GLN A 25 9.83 -14.10 -2.20
C GLN A 25 10.38 -13.66 -3.56
N VAL A 26 10.70 -12.37 -3.75
CA VAL A 26 11.20 -11.86 -5.03
C VAL A 26 12.58 -12.44 -5.36
N PRO A 27 12.71 -13.21 -6.44
CA PRO A 27 14.00 -13.74 -6.86
C PRO A 27 14.95 -12.61 -7.31
N ALA A 28 16.25 -12.80 -7.09
CA ALA A 28 17.27 -11.80 -7.44
C ALA A 28 17.27 -11.38 -8.94
N GLY A 29 16.71 -12.21 -9.82
CA GLY A 29 16.61 -11.94 -11.27
C GLY A 29 15.26 -11.42 -11.74
N SER A 30 14.34 -11.07 -10.84
CA SER A 30 12.94 -10.75 -11.18
C SER A 30 12.60 -9.26 -11.11
N TRP A 31 13.60 -8.38 -10.97
CA TRP A 31 13.40 -6.95 -10.74
C TRP A 31 12.91 -6.16 -11.97
N ASP A 32 13.02 -6.72 -13.17
CA ASP A 32 12.58 -6.11 -14.43
C ASP A 32 11.27 -6.71 -14.98
N LEU A 33 10.67 -7.66 -14.27
CA LEU A 33 9.41 -8.28 -14.69
C LEU A 33 8.26 -7.26 -14.70
N PRO A 34 7.36 -7.33 -15.70
CA PRO A 34 6.19 -6.45 -15.75
C PRO A 34 5.24 -6.72 -14.59
N THR A 35 4.55 -5.69 -14.14
CA THR A 35 3.52 -5.78 -13.09
C THR A 35 2.13 -5.49 -13.69
N PRO A 36 1.04 -5.78 -12.96
CA PRO A 36 -0.29 -5.31 -13.35
C PRO A 36 -0.41 -3.78 -13.41
N CYS A 37 0.41 -3.04 -12.65
CA CYS A 37 0.55 -1.61 -12.79
C CYS A 37 1.22 -1.30 -14.13
N ARG A 38 0.47 -0.64 -15.03
CA ARG A 38 0.94 -0.29 -16.36
C ARG A 38 2.24 0.50 -16.29
N ASP A 39 3.18 0.16 -17.17
CA ASP A 39 4.50 0.80 -17.30
C ASP A 39 5.43 0.63 -16.07
N TRP A 40 5.02 -0.16 -15.07
CA TRP A 40 5.84 -0.49 -13.91
C TRP A 40 6.39 -1.90 -14.02
N ASN A 41 7.70 -2.02 -13.79
CA ASN A 41 8.33 -3.29 -13.48
C ASN A 41 8.39 -3.51 -11.96
N THR A 42 8.83 -4.69 -11.55
CA THR A 42 8.96 -5.07 -10.14
C THR A 42 9.79 -4.07 -9.33
N GLN A 43 10.90 -3.56 -9.87
CA GLN A 43 11.72 -2.53 -9.21
C GLN A 43 10.96 -1.23 -9.00
N THR A 44 10.28 -0.70 -10.02
CA THR A 44 9.48 0.53 -9.91
C THR A 44 8.38 0.38 -8.87
N LEU A 45 7.70 -0.77 -8.83
CA LEU A 45 6.66 -1.06 -7.85
C LEU A 45 7.22 -1.07 -6.42
N VAL A 46 8.33 -1.75 -6.18
CA VAL A 46 8.94 -1.82 -4.84
C VAL A 46 9.48 -0.45 -4.41
N VAL A 47 10.08 0.31 -5.34
CA VAL A 47 10.48 1.71 -5.09
C VAL A 47 9.27 2.53 -4.65
N HIS A 48 8.15 2.45 -5.37
CA HIS A 48 6.94 3.20 -5.04
C HIS A 48 6.45 2.92 -3.61
N VAL A 49 6.34 1.64 -3.23
CA VAL A 49 5.85 1.26 -1.89
C VAL A 49 6.82 1.72 -0.80
N VAL A 50 8.13 1.52 -1.00
CA VAL A 50 9.17 1.98 -0.05
C VAL A 50 9.14 3.50 0.10
N SER A 51 9.05 4.26 -1.00
CA SER A 51 8.99 5.73 -0.96
C SER A 51 7.74 6.23 -0.23
N GLY A 52 6.61 5.55 -0.37
CA GLY A 52 5.39 5.87 0.37
C GLY A 52 5.56 5.72 1.88
N GLU A 53 6.18 4.65 2.36
CA GLU A 53 6.45 4.48 3.80
C GLU A 53 7.53 5.44 4.33
N ILE A 54 8.51 5.82 3.50
CA ILE A 54 9.43 6.92 3.81
C ILE A 54 8.66 8.23 3.99
N GLN A 55 7.66 8.49 3.14
CA GLN A 55 6.86 9.71 3.22
C GLN A 55 6.01 9.77 4.49
N VAL A 56 5.43 8.64 4.94
CA VAL A 56 4.77 8.56 6.25
C VAL A 56 5.71 9.04 7.36
N ALA A 57 6.94 8.53 7.37
CA ALA A 57 7.94 8.95 8.36
C ALA A 57 8.31 10.43 8.25
N ASN A 58 8.45 10.96 7.03
CA ASN A 58 8.75 12.38 6.81
C ASN A 58 7.64 13.31 7.30
N MET A 59 6.38 12.96 7.03
CA MET A 59 5.23 13.76 7.43
C MET A 59 5.06 13.81 8.95
N ILE A 60 5.38 12.72 9.65
CA ILE A 60 5.26 12.64 11.12
C ILE A 60 6.47 13.26 11.82
N GLU A 61 7.70 12.86 11.46
CA GLU A 61 8.90 13.30 12.19
C GLU A 61 9.40 14.68 11.77
N ASN A 62 9.37 14.97 10.46
CA ASN A 62 9.94 16.20 9.91
C ASN A 62 8.87 17.27 9.68
N GLU A 63 7.59 16.95 9.94
CA GLU A 63 6.44 17.81 9.63
C GLU A 63 6.53 18.40 8.22
N ALA A 64 7.00 17.59 7.26
CA ALA A 64 7.15 18.00 5.87
C ALA A 64 6.66 16.93 4.89
N PHE A 65 5.95 17.38 3.85
CA PHE A 65 5.81 16.63 2.61
C PHE A 65 7.09 16.83 1.79
N LEU A 66 7.86 15.76 1.59
CA LEU A 66 9.04 15.80 0.72
C LEU A 66 8.70 15.19 -0.65
N GLU A 67 9.34 15.69 -1.70
CA GLU A 67 9.27 15.06 -3.02
C GLU A 67 9.92 13.66 -2.92
N PRO A 68 9.19 12.58 -3.26
CA PRO A 68 9.71 11.23 -3.10
C PRO A 68 10.85 10.97 -4.09
N ASP A 69 11.94 10.38 -3.61
CA ASP A 69 12.95 9.78 -4.49
C ASP A 69 12.36 8.50 -5.08
N LEU A 70 12.10 8.51 -6.39
CA LEU A 70 11.59 7.36 -7.15
C LEU A 70 12.71 6.63 -7.91
N SER A 71 13.97 6.84 -7.51
CA SER A 71 15.09 6.10 -8.07
C SER A 71 15.27 4.75 -7.38
N ALA A 72 15.79 3.76 -8.11
CA ALA A 72 16.15 2.46 -7.57
C ALA A 72 17.22 2.52 -6.46
N ASN A 73 17.92 3.65 -6.32
CA ASN A 73 18.98 3.81 -5.31
C ASN A 73 18.44 3.70 -3.88
N ILE A 74 17.17 4.06 -3.64
CA ILE A 74 16.57 3.98 -2.30
C ILE A 74 16.54 2.55 -1.77
N LEU A 75 16.49 1.55 -2.67
CA LEU A 75 16.44 0.14 -2.28
C LEU A 75 17.79 -0.36 -1.75
N GLY A 76 18.89 0.31 -2.15
CA GLY A 76 20.24 -0.11 -1.81
C GLY A 76 20.59 -1.52 -2.35
N PRO A 77 21.65 -2.15 -1.83
CA PRO A 77 22.08 -3.48 -2.27
C PRO A 77 21.22 -4.63 -1.71
N ASP A 78 20.41 -4.36 -0.69
CA ASP A 78 19.51 -5.32 -0.07
C ASP A 78 18.12 -4.68 0.14
N PRO A 79 17.23 -4.80 -0.87
CA PRO A 79 15.89 -4.23 -0.83
C PRO A 79 15.05 -4.71 0.35
N MET A 80 15.24 -5.95 0.82
CA MET A 80 14.50 -6.50 1.95
C MET A 80 14.94 -5.88 3.27
N SER A 81 16.25 -5.69 3.46
CA SER A 81 16.76 -4.97 4.63
C SER A 81 16.30 -3.51 4.65
N THR A 82 16.28 -2.85 3.48
CA THR A 82 15.74 -1.50 3.32
C THR A 82 14.26 -1.46 3.69
N TRP A 83 13.44 -2.33 3.11
CA TRP A 83 12.01 -2.40 3.41
C TRP A 83 11.77 -2.59 4.91
N ARG A 84 12.44 -3.55 5.54
CA ARG A 84 12.29 -3.82 6.97
C ARG A 84 12.62 -2.59 7.82
N GLY A 85 13.69 -1.87 7.50
CA GLY A 85 14.08 -0.65 8.21
C GLY A 85 13.02 0.45 8.07
N THR A 86 12.56 0.69 6.84
CA THR A 86 11.53 1.68 6.53
C THR A 86 10.20 1.35 7.22
N ALA A 87 9.71 0.12 7.07
CA ALA A 87 8.47 -0.37 7.65
C ALA A 87 8.46 -0.26 9.17
N LEU A 88 9.52 -0.72 9.85
CA LEU A 88 9.61 -0.64 11.31
C LEU A 88 9.61 0.79 11.82
N ARG A 89 10.27 1.71 11.10
CA ARG A 89 10.27 3.13 11.46
C ARG A 89 8.88 3.73 11.31
N ALA A 90 8.23 3.54 10.16
CA ALA A 90 6.90 4.08 9.89
C ALA A 90 5.86 3.54 10.91
N ILE A 91 5.87 2.22 11.17
CA ILE A 91 5.02 1.59 12.19
C ILE A 91 5.25 2.22 13.58
N ASN A 92 6.51 2.39 13.99
CA ASN A 92 6.83 2.94 15.30
C ASN A 92 6.29 4.37 15.49
N LEU A 93 6.35 5.19 14.44
CA LEU A 93 5.85 6.56 14.44
C LEU A 93 4.32 6.61 14.46
N VAL A 94 3.68 5.81 13.60
CA VAL A 94 2.22 5.71 13.54
C VAL A 94 1.65 5.29 14.89
N GLN A 95 2.26 4.30 15.56
CA GLN A 95 1.82 3.85 16.89
C GLN A 95 1.91 4.92 17.99
N GLN A 96 2.69 5.99 17.78
CA GLN A 96 2.92 7.06 18.75
C GLN A 96 2.18 8.36 18.39
N THR A 97 1.47 8.38 17.26
CA THR A 97 0.84 9.58 16.71
C THR A 97 -0.68 9.41 16.77
N ASP A 98 -1.39 10.45 17.19
CA ASP A 98 -2.86 10.45 17.21
C ASP A 98 -3.37 10.39 15.76
N ILE A 99 -4.32 9.51 15.46
CA ILE A 99 -4.88 9.32 14.12
C ILE A 99 -5.54 10.60 13.57
N GLU A 100 -6.01 11.48 14.46
CA GLU A 100 -6.59 12.79 14.10
C GLU A 100 -5.54 13.88 13.82
N SER A 101 -4.24 13.55 13.96
CA SER A 101 -3.16 14.51 13.73
C SER A 101 -3.14 14.98 12.28
N GLN A 102 -3.12 16.29 12.09
CA GLN A 102 -2.99 16.90 10.77
C GLN A 102 -1.56 16.75 10.26
N LEU A 103 -1.43 16.21 9.06
CA LEU A 103 -0.17 16.00 8.37
C LEU A 103 0.05 17.06 7.27
N PRO A 104 1.31 17.43 7.02
CA PRO A 104 1.66 18.37 5.96
C PRO A 104 1.36 17.74 4.59
N HIS A 105 0.51 18.39 3.81
CA HIS A 105 0.27 18.03 2.41
C HIS A 105 0.13 19.30 1.56
N PRO A 106 0.70 19.35 0.34
CA PRO A 106 0.75 20.58 -0.46
C PRO A 106 -0.62 21.13 -0.88
N THR A 107 -1.63 20.25 -1.03
CA THR A 107 -2.90 20.60 -1.69
C THR A 107 -4.18 20.18 -0.95
N MET A 108 -4.09 19.43 0.13
CA MET A 108 -5.26 18.95 0.89
C MET A 108 -5.00 19.03 2.40
N GLN A 109 -6.08 19.08 3.16
CA GLN A 109 -6.04 18.72 4.57
C GLN A 109 -5.99 17.19 4.63
N LEU A 110 -5.09 16.66 5.45
CA LEU A 110 -4.83 15.24 5.53
C LEU A 110 -4.61 14.86 6.99
N THR A 111 -5.48 14.03 7.56
CA THR A 111 -5.22 13.40 8.86
C THR A 111 -4.32 12.18 8.70
N LEU A 112 -3.74 11.71 9.80
CA LEU A 112 -3.06 10.41 9.80
C LEU A 112 -4.04 9.27 9.43
N GLU A 113 -5.28 9.30 9.91
CA GLU A 113 -6.29 8.30 9.55
C GLU A 113 -6.52 8.20 8.03
N GLU A 114 -6.72 9.33 7.36
CA GLU A 114 -6.91 9.40 5.90
C GLU A 114 -5.66 8.89 5.15
N LEU A 115 -4.46 9.26 5.62
CA LEU A 115 -3.22 8.75 5.05
C LEU A 115 -3.13 7.22 5.21
N LEU A 116 -3.45 6.69 6.40
CA LEU A 116 -3.37 5.26 6.66
C LEU A 116 -4.34 4.46 5.79
N GLY A 117 -5.53 4.97 5.47
CA GLY A 117 -6.44 4.29 4.53
C GLY A 117 -5.84 4.12 3.14
N ALA A 118 -5.19 5.16 2.62
CA ALA A 118 -4.42 5.06 1.38
C ALA A 118 -3.22 4.08 1.52
N ARG A 119 -2.46 4.16 2.61
CA ARG A 119 -1.29 3.28 2.83
C ARG A 119 -1.67 1.80 3.00
N ILE A 120 -2.77 1.50 3.69
CA ILE A 120 -3.29 0.13 3.82
C ILE A 120 -3.58 -0.44 2.43
N THR A 121 -4.28 0.34 1.61
CA THR A 121 -4.60 -0.02 0.23
C THR A 121 -3.34 -0.26 -0.60
N ASP A 122 -2.42 0.70 -0.62
CA ASP A 122 -1.16 0.59 -1.37
C ASP A 122 -0.41 -0.69 -1.01
N ASN A 123 -0.25 -0.97 0.28
CA ASN A 123 0.52 -2.12 0.73
C ASN A 123 -0.13 -3.45 0.33
N ILE A 124 -1.43 -3.66 0.54
CA ILE A 124 -2.07 -4.95 0.22
C ILE A 124 -2.27 -5.16 -1.27
N VAL A 125 -2.57 -4.09 -2.02
CA VAL A 125 -2.81 -4.18 -3.45
C VAL A 125 -1.49 -4.35 -4.19
N HIS A 126 -0.44 -3.64 -3.79
CA HIS A 126 0.88 -3.83 -4.39
C HIS A 126 1.57 -5.11 -3.93
N ALA A 127 1.23 -5.68 -2.78
CA ALA A 127 1.61 -7.05 -2.44
C ALA A 127 1.01 -8.04 -3.47
N TRP A 128 -0.26 -7.86 -3.83
CA TRP A 128 -0.87 -8.65 -4.90
C TRP A 128 -0.21 -8.37 -6.25
N ASP A 129 -0.03 -7.12 -6.66
CA ASP A 129 0.60 -6.76 -7.94
C ASP A 129 2.01 -7.38 -8.07
N LEU A 130 2.79 -7.35 -6.97
CA LEU A 130 4.11 -7.97 -6.89
C LEU A 130 4.04 -9.49 -7.01
N SER A 131 3.09 -10.13 -6.33
CA SER A 131 2.89 -11.58 -6.39
C SER A 131 2.59 -12.07 -7.81
N GLN A 132 1.82 -11.28 -8.58
CA GLN A 132 1.52 -11.58 -9.99
C GLN A 132 2.79 -11.49 -10.85
N ALA A 133 3.61 -10.46 -10.64
CA ALA A 133 4.85 -10.28 -11.39
C ALA A 133 5.83 -11.45 -11.18
N ILE A 134 5.87 -12.04 -9.97
CA ILE A 134 6.73 -13.19 -9.65
C ILE A 134 6.01 -14.54 -9.72
N ALA A 135 4.80 -14.59 -10.28
CA ALA A 135 3.98 -15.79 -10.43
C ALA A 135 3.82 -16.62 -9.14
N THR A 136 3.62 -15.95 -8.02
CA THR A 136 3.45 -16.57 -6.69
C THR A 136 2.00 -16.44 -6.24
N PRO A 137 1.34 -17.52 -5.79
CA PRO A 137 -0.02 -17.43 -5.26
C PRO A 137 -0.10 -16.48 -4.06
N TYR A 138 -1.07 -15.58 -4.07
CA TYR A 138 -1.31 -14.64 -2.99
C TYR A 138 -2.75 -14.17 -3.03
N ASP A 139 -3.43 -14.30 -1.90
CA ASP A 139 -4.78 -13.78 -1.68
C ASP A 139 -4.70 -12.62 -0.68
N ILE A 140 -5.38 -11.53 -0.98
CA ILE A 140 -5.52 -10.42 -0.02
C ILE A 140 -6.39 -10.90 1.14
N ASP A 141 -5.93 -10.62 2.36
CA ASP A 141 -6.69 -10.89 3.57
C ASP A 141 -8.09 -10.28 3.49
N SER A 142 -9.12 -11.11 3.74
CA SER A 142 -10.51 -10.72 3.55
C SER A 142 -10.97 -9.60 4.48
N GLU A 143 -10.45 -9.54 5.71
CA GLU A 143 -10.82 -8.50 6.68
C GLU A 143 -10.26 -7.15 6.25
N ILE A 144 -8.98 -7.11 5.83
CA ILE A 144 -8.36 -5.89 5.33
C ILE A 144 -9.00 -5.45 4.01
N ALA A 145 -9.35 -6.41 3.14
CA ALA A 145 -10.01 -6.11 1.88
C ALA A 145 -11.42 -5.55 2.06
N ASP A 146 -12.23 -6.10 2.96
CA ASP A 146 -13.56 -5.57 3.26
C ASP A 146 -13.46 -4.16 3.86
N TRP A 147 -12.51 -3.93 4.77
CA TRP A 147 -12.27 -2.60 5.32
C TRP A 147 -11.86 -1.58 4.24
N ALA A 148 -10.93 -1.96 3.35
CA ALA A 148 -10.47 -1.09 2.26
C ALA A 148 -11.59 -0.83 1.23
N LEU A 149 -12.48 -1.80 1.00
CA LEU A 149 -13.67 -1.59 0.18
C LEU A 149 -14.58 -0.51 0.77
N ASP A 150 -14.88 -0.58 2.06
CA ASP A 150 -15.71 0.42 2.74
C ASP A 150 -15.07 1.81 2.64
N TYR A 151 -13.75 1.91 2.88
CA TYR A 151 -12.97 3.14 2.72
C TYR A 151 -13.08 3.74 1.30
N TRP A 152 -12.87 2.93 0.25
CA TRP A 152 -12.92 3.44 -1.13
C TRP A 152 -14.33 3.70 -1.66
N LEU A 153 -15.36 3.07 -1.10
CA LEU A 153 -16.74 3.38 -1.46
C LEU A 153 -17.14 4.79 -1.01
N GLU A 154 -16.61 5.27 0.12
CA GLU A 154 -16.80 6.66 0.56
C GLU A 154 -16.04 7.65 -0.34
N LEU A 155 -14.93 7.22 -0.92
CA LEU A 155 -14.08 8.00 -1.83
C LEU A 155 -14.31 7.67 -3.31
N TYR A 156 -15.45 7.08 -3.67
CA TYR A 156 -15.70 6.57 -5.02
C TYR A 156 -15.57 7.67 -6.10
N ASP A 157 -16.11 8.86 -5.83
CA ASP A 157 -16.03 9.99 -6.76
C ASP A 157 -14.57 10.43 -6.99
N PHE A 158 -13.71 10.37 -5.96
CA PHE A 158 -12.28 10.64 -6.13
C PHE A 158 -11.62 9.54 -6.97
N LEU A 159 -11.93 8.28 -6.68
CA LEU A 159 -11.37 7.12 -7.38
C LEU A 159 -11.71 7.14 -8.88
N GLU A 160 -12.96 7.44 -9.25
CA GLU A 160 -13.41 7.50 -10.66
C GLU A 160 -12.73 8.62 -11.45
N ASN A 161 -12.34 9.71 -10.79
CA ASN A 161 -11.73 10.89 -11.42
C ASN A 161 -10.20 10.94 -11.26
N SER A 162 -9.58 9.89 -10.71
CA SER A 162 -8.14 9.84 -10.43
C SER A 162 -7.38 9.13 -11.54
N ASP A 163 -6.25 9.71 -11.96
CA ASP A 163 -5.29 9.05 -12.87
C ASP A 163 -4.39 8.03 -12.14
N HIS A 164 -4.51 7.90 -10.80
CA HIS A 164 -3.69 6.97 -10.00
C HIS A 164 -4.21 5.53 -10.04
N TYR A 165 -5.47 5.33 -10.43
CA TYR A 165 -6.13 4.03 -10.46
C TYR A 165 -6.62 3.69 -11.86
N GLY A 166 -6.70 2.39 -12.17
CA GLY A 166 -7.46 1.95 -13.34
C GLY A 166 -8.97 2.16 -13.11
N PRO A 167 -9.77 2.27 -14.18
CA PRO A 167 -11.22 2.37 -14.03
C PRO A 167 -11.79 1.11 -13.36
N PRO A 168 -12.79 1.25 -12.46
CA PRO A 168 -13.45 0.10 -11.83
C PRO A 168 -13.93 -0.95 -12.84
N GLN A 169 -13.74 -2.22 -12.52
CA GLN A 169 -14.14 -3.37 -13.33
C GLN A 169 -15.21 -4.21 -12.60
N SER A 170 -15.98 -4.98 -13.36
CA SER A 170 -16.88 -5.98 -12.79
C SER A 170 -16.08 -7.14 -12.20
N PRO A 171 -16.24 -7.48 -10.91
CA PRO A 171 -15.48 -8.56 -10.31
C PRO A 171 -15.95 -9.95 -10.82
N PRO A 172 -15.03 -10.90 -11.06
CA PRO A 172 -15.38 -12.25 -11.51
C PRO A 172 -15.99 -13.13 -10.40
N ASP A 173 -15.77 -12.80 -9.14
CA ASP A 173 -16.37 -13.43 -7.97
C ASP A 173 -16.66 -12.42 -6.85
N GLN A 174 -17.24 -12.89 -5.76
CA GLN A 174 -17.67 -12.04 -4.64
C GLN A 174 -16.70 -12.05 -3.46
N THR A 175 -15.49 -12.61 -3.61
CA THR A 175 -14.50 -12.56 -2.53
C THR A 175 -14.05 -11.11 -2.30
N PRO A 176 -13.79 -10.71 -1.03
CA PRO A 176 -13.40 -9.32 -0.72
C PRO A 176 -12.19 -8.83 -1.52
N GLY A 177 -11.14 -9.65 -1.60
CA GLY A 177 -9.92 -9.32 -2.36
C GLY A 177 -10.20 -9.07 -3.84
N THR A 178 -10.93 -9.97 -4.51
CA THR A 178 -11.30 -9.80 -5.93
C THR A 178 -12.14 -8.54 -6.16
N ARG A 179 -13.08 -8.25 -5.26
CA ARG A 179 -13.90 -7.04 -5.32
C ARG A 179 -13.06 -5.77 -5.17
N LEU A 180 -12.14 -5.73 -4.20
CA LEU A 180 -11.24 -4.59 -3.99
C LEU A 180 -10.35 -4.35 -5.20
N LEU A 181 -9.69 -5.40 -5.69
CA LEU A 181 -8.82 -5.34 -6.86
C LEU A 181 -9.57 -4.83 -8.09
N SER A 182 -10.78 -5.35 -8.32
CA SER A 182 -11.63 -4.94 -9.44
C SER A 182 -12.11 -3.49 -9.30
N LEU A 183 -12.47 -3.05 -8.08
CA LEU A 183 -12.81 -1.65 -7.81
C LEU A 183 -11.66 -0.71 -8.15
N LEU A 184 -10.42 -1.12 -7.84
CA LEU A 184 -9.20 -0.36 -8.12
C LEU A 184 -8.62 -0.62 -9.52
N GLY A 185 -9.43 -1.20 -10.41
CA GLY A 185 -9.14 -1.35 -11.84
C GLY A 185 -8.16 -2.45 -12.23
N ARG A 186 -7.82 -3.37 -11.32
CA ARG A 186 -7.01 -4.56 -11.65
C ARG A 186 -7.87 -5.58 -12.38
N THR A 187 -7.27 -6.24 -13.36
CA THR A 187 -7.88 -7.38 -14.02
C THR A 187 -7.54 -8.66 -13.26
N VAL A 188 -8.56 -9.23 -12.62
CA VAL A 188 -8.49 -10.49 -11.88
C VAL A 188 -9.10 -11.60 -12.74
N SER A 189 -8.47 -12.78 -12.76
CA SER A 189 -8.88 -13.93 -13.59
C SER A 189 -8.99 -15.21 -12.79
#